data_AF-A0AB73GCH6-F1
#
_entry.id   AF-A0AB73GCH6-F1
#
_cell.length_a   1.000
_cell.length_b   1.000
_cell.length_c   1.000
_cell.angle_alpha   90.00
_cell.angle_beta   90.00
_cell.angle_gamma   90.00
#
_symmetry.space_group_name_H-M   'P 1'
#
loop_
_entity.id
_entity.type
_entity.pdbx_description
1 polymer ?
#
loop_
_entity_poly.entity_id
_entity_poly.type
_entity_poly.pdbx_seq_one_letter_code
_entity_poly.pdbx_strand_id
1 'polypeptide(L)'
;MLSSALLFASAGYADSTTNIDKRLDQLMGANSHTQYRQFFLTFQRAVSLQDKQQVASMLSYPITAQVAGRDRILLNKKDFLAVYDKIFTHSLQDVIRHQRYEKLFANSDGVMIGEQGEIWFSGLCQQTSCSIPVIKIIRINGNSR
;
A
#
# COMPACT_ATOMS: atom_id res chain seq x y z
N MET A 1 41.86 7.72 -29.88
CA MET A 1 40.91 7.03 -28.99
C MET A 1 40.26 8.08 -28.11
N LEU A 2 38.94 8.28 -28.21
CA LEU A 2 38.09 8.99 -27.23
C LEU A 2 36.65 8.85 -27.72
N SER A 3 36.05 7.68 -27.52
CA SER A 3 34.60 7.51 -27.70
C SER A 3 33.90 7.96 -26.42
N SER A 4 33.22 9.09 -26.50
CA SER A 4 32.37 9.63 -25.45
C SER A 4 31.24 8.66 -25.11
N ALA A 5 31.16 8.22 -23.86
CA ALA A 5 30.00 7.51 -23.34
C ALA A 5 28.90 8.53 -22.98
N LEU A 6 27.79 8.50 -23.72
CA LEU A 6 26.56 9.22 -23.38
C LEU A 6 25.91 8.53 -22.17
N LEU A 7 25.97 9.19 -21.01
CA LEU A 7 25.20 8.83 -19.83
C LEU A 7 23.74 9.25 -20.07
N PHE A 8 22.87 8.30 -20.41
CA PHE A 8 21.42 8.52 -20.41
C PHE A 8 20.93 8.58 -18.96
N ALA A 9 20.87 9.78 -18.40
CA ALA A 9 20.22 10.02 -17.11
C ALA A 9 18.69 9.84 -17.25
N SER A 10 18.14 9.03 -16.36
CA SER A 10 16.75 8.56 -16.30
C SER A 10 15.74 9.64 -15.90
N ALA A 11 15.43 10.58 -16.78
CA ALA A 11 14.43 11.64 -16.53
C ALA A 11 13.05 11.08 -16.11
N GLY A 12 12.60 9.98 -16.73
CA GLY A 12 11.24 9.43 -16.48
C GLY A 12 10.99 8.86 -15.08
N TYR A 13 12.04 8.50 -14.33
CA TYR A 13 11.89 7.98 -12.96
C TYR A 13 11.67 9.10 -11.93
N ALA A 14 12.39 10.21 -12.08
CA ALA A 14 12.22 11.38 -11.23
C ALA A 14 10.84 12.01 -11.45
N ASP A 15 10.42 12.16 -12.71
CA ASP A 15 9.14 12.77 -13.07
C ASP A 15 7.93 12.00 -12.52
N SER A 16 7.94 10.66 -12.64
CA SER A 16 6.85 9.81 -12.14
C SER A 16 6.73 9.83 -10.62
N THR A 17 7.87 9.89 -9.92
CA THR A 17 7.91 10.02 -8.46
C THR A 17 7.31 11.36 -8.01
N THR A 18 7.70 12.45 -8.68
CA THR A 18 7.12 13.78 -8.41
C THR A 18 5.62 13.84 -8.69
N ASN A 19 5.12 13.10 -9.68
CA ASN A 19 3.68 13.08 -10.00
C ASN A 19 2.84 12.42 -8.90
N ILE A 20 3.27 11.26 -8.39
CA ILE A 20 2.53 10.60 -7.31
C ILE A 20 2.61 11.40 -6.00
N ASP A 21 3.76 12.03 -5.71
CA ASP A 21 3.91 12.86 -4.51
C ASP A 21 2.94 14.05 -4.55
N LYS A 22 2.90 14.79 -5.67
CA LYS A 22 1.94 15.89 -5.88
C LYS A 22 0.49 15.41 -5.78
N ARG A 23 0.18 14.25 -6.35
CA ARG A 23 -1.17 13.66 -6.32
C ARG A 23 -1.60 13.35 -4.89
N LEU A 24 -0.72 12.75 -4.09
CA LEU A 24 -1.01 12.46 -2.68
C LEU A 24 -1.19 13.75 -1.87
N ASP A 25 -0.33 14.74 -2.09
CA ASP A 25 -0.45 16.03 -1.40
C ASP A 25 -1.75 16.76 -1.72
N GLN A 26 -2.22 16.68 -2.97
CA GLN A 26 -3.50 17.25 -3.38
C GLN A 26 -4.70 16.54 -2.74
N LEU A 27 -4.65 15.20 -2.63
CA LEU A 27 -5.76 14.40 -2.12
C LEU A 27 -5.83 14.38 -0.59
N MET A 28 -4.67 14.34 0.07
CA MET A 28 -4.54 13.99 1.48
C MET A 28 -3.97 15.14 2.33
N GLY A 29 -3.66 16.28 1.71
CA GLY A 29 -3.10 17.46 2.36
C GLY A 29 -1.60 17.61 2.14
N ALA A 30 -1.10 18.83 2.33
CA ALA A 30 0.28 19.20 2.04
C ALA A 30 1.30 18.30 2.77
N ASN A 31 2.33 17.87 2.05
CA ASN A 31 3.41 16.99 2.54
C ASN A 31 2.96 15.60 3.03
N SER A 32 1.73 15.18 2.74
CA SER A 32 1.23 13.86 3.13
C SER A 32 1.94 12.73 2.39
N HIS A 33 2.45 12.96 1.18
CA HIS A 33 3.14 11.93 0.37
C HIS A 33 4.25 11.20 1.15
N THR A 34 4.96 11.89 2.04
CA THR A 34 6.04 11.28 2.84
C THR A 34 5.50 10.18 3.76
N GLN A 35 4.37 10.39 4.41
CA GLN A 35 3.76 9.40 5.32
C GLN A 35 3.21 8.21 4.54
N TYR A 36 2.56 8.46 3.40
CA TYR A 36 2.03 7.41 2.52
C TYR A 36 3.15 6.56 1.90
N ARG A 37 4.24 7.18 1.46
CA ARG A 37 5.44 6.48 0.98
C ARG A 37 6.03 5.59 2.08
N GLN A 38 6.21 6.15 3.28
CA GLN A 38 6.77 5.39 4.39
C GLN A 38 5.88 4.20 4.75
N PHE A 39 4.55 4.39 4.80
CA PHE A 39 3.60 3.32 5.06
C PHE A 39 3.69 2.22 3.99
N PHE A 40 3.70 2.59 2.71
CA PHE A 40 3.83 1.66 1.59
C PHE A 40 5.11 0.81 1.69
N LEU A 41 6.27 1.45 1.90
CA LEU A 41 7.55 0.76 2.00
C LEU A 41 7.62 -0.16 3.22
N THR A 42 7.06 0.26 4.36
CA THR A 42 6.94 -0.58 5.56
C THR A 42 6.07 -1.81 5.28
N PHE A 43 4.93 -1.63 4.59
CA PHE A 43 4.04 -2.73 4.25
C PHE A 43 4.71 -3.74 3.31
N GLN A 44 5.34 -3.25 2.24
CA GLN A 44 6.06 -4.08 1.27
C GLN A 44 7.18 -4.88 1.94
N ARG A 45 7.92 -4.26 2.87
CA ARG A 45 8.95 -4.94 3.66
C ARG A 45 8.35 -6.00 4.58
N ALA A 46 7.28 -5.69 5.32
CA ALA A 46 6.64 -6.63 6.22
C ALA A 46 6.14 -7.88 5.47
N VAL A 47 5.55 -7.70 4.28
CA VAL A 47 5.13 -8.81 3.41
C VAL A 47 6.34 -9.60 2.91
N SER A 48 7.40 -8.93 2.47
CA SER A 48 8.63 -9.60 1.99
C SER A 48 9.32 -10.44 3.08
N LEU A 49 9.30 -9.98 4.32
CA LEU A 49 9.87 -10.68 5.48
C LEU A 49 8.89 -11.69 6.11
N GLN A 50 7.69 -11.85 5.55
CA GLN A 50 6.61 -12.66 6.12
C GLN A 50 6.28 -12.28 7.59
N ASP A 51 6.44 -11.00 7.95
CA ASP A 51 6.13 -10.47 9.28
C ASP A 51 4.63 -10.27 9.44
N LYS A 52 3.94 -11.37 9.76
CA LYS A 52 2.49 -11.40 9.97
C LYS A 52 2.04 -10.45 11.08
N GLN A 53 2.87 -10.25 12.10
CA GLN A 53 2.54 -9.40 13.24
C GLN A 53 2.56 -7.93 12.85
N GLN A 54 3.57 -7.52 12.09
CA GLN A 54 3.67 -6.17 11.54
C GLN A 54 2.52 -5.90 10.57
N VAL A 55 2.25 -6.78 9.60
CA VAL A 55 1.10 -6.62 8.68
C VAL A 55 -0.20 -6.48 9.46
N ALA A 56 -0.44 -7.34 10.46
CA ALA A 56 -1.65 -7.27 11.26
C ALA A 56 -1.82 -5.95 12.03
N SER A 57 -0.72 -5.30 12.43
CA SER A 57 -0.74 -3.99 13.08
C SER A 57 -1.09 -2.84 12.14
N MET A 58 -0.93 -3.04 10.83
CA MET A 58 -1.18 -2.04 9.79
C MET A 58 -2.62 -2.03 9.29
N LEU A 59 -3.46 -2.99 9.71
CA LEU A 59 -4.87 -3.07 9.33
C LEU A 59 -5.75 -2.16 10.19
N SER A 60 -6.80 -1.61 9.58
CA SER A 60 -7.91 -0.96 10.26
C SER A 60 -8.99 -1.98 10.60
N TYR A 61 -9.05 -2.43 11.85
CA TYR A 61 -10.11 -3.35 12.27
C TYR A 61 -11.39 -2.60 12.70
N PRO A 62 -12.58 -3.17 12.45
CA PRO A 62 -12.83 -4.38 11.64
C PRO A 62 -12.50 -4.12 10.15
N ILE A 63 -11.94 -5.11 9.48
CA ILE A 63 -11.55 -5.03 8.06
C ILE A 63 -12.30 -6.06 7.22
N THR A 64 -12.72 -5.68 6.01
CA THR A 64 -13.17 -6.65 5.00
C THR A 64 -11.97 -7.16 4.19
N ALA A 65 -11.73 -8.46 4.22
CA ALA A 65 -10.68 -9.12 3.47
C ALA A 65 -11.24 -10.29 2.64
N GLN A 66 -10.70 -10.51 1.45
CA GLN A 66 -10.99 -11.71 0.67
C GLN A 66 -10.17 -12.88 1.23
N VAL A 67 -10.85 -13.89 1.75
CA VAL A 67 -10.25 -15.12 2.30
C VAL A 67 -10.69 -16.27 1.42
N ALA A 68 -9.75 -16.91 0.73
CA ALA A 68 -10.04 -18.00 -0.22
C ALA A 68 -11.14 -17.63 -1.22
N GLY A 69 -11.03 -16.45 -1.85
CA GLY A 69 -11.95 -15.97 -2.89
C GLY A 69 -13.28 -15.42 -2.39
N ARG A 70 -13.50 -15.30 -1.06
CA ARG A 70 -14.76 -14.77 -0.51
C ARG A 70 -14.51 -13.66 0.49
N ASP A 71 -15.36 -12.64 0.46
CA ASP A 71 -15.30 -11.56 1.43
C ASP A 71 -15.65 -12.04 2.84
N ARG A 72 -14.82 -11.63 3.80
CA ARG A 72 -14.96 -11.89 5.23
C ARG A 72 -14.62 -10.63 6.00
N ILE A 73 -15.42 -10.33 7.02
CA ILE A 73 -15.10 -9.30 8.01
C ILE A 73 -14.23 -9.94 9.09
N LEU A 74 -13.06 -9.35 9.34
CA LEU A 74 -12.13 -9.75 10.39
C LEU A 74 -12.20 -8.69 11.48
N LEU A 75 -12.60 -9.08 12.70
CA LEU A 75 -12.92 -8.12 13.75
C LEU A 75 -11.67 -7.61 14.47
N ASN A 76 -10.60 -8.39 14.45
CA ASN A 76 -9.40 -8.09 15.21
C ASN A 76 -8.17 -8.82 14.64
N LYS A 77 -7.02 -8.52 15.26
CA LYS A 77 -5.72 -9.10 14.94
C LYS A 77 -5.69 -10.64 15.00
N LYS A 78 -6.35 -11.25 15.98
CA LYS A 78 -6.40 -12.71 16.13
C LYS A 78 -7.13 -13.36 14.95
N ASP A 79 -8.27 -12.79 14.55
CA ASP A 79 -9.06 -13.28 13.41
C ASP A 79 -8.24 -13.23 12.12
N PHE A 80 -7.53 -12.12 11.89
CA PHE A 80 -6.66 -11.97 10.72
C PHE A 80 -5.50 -12.97 10.70
N LEU A 81 -4.78 -13.11 11.82
CA LEU A 81 -3.65 -14.03 11.90
C LEU A 81 -4.06 -15.49 11.65
N ALA A 82 -5.27 -15.88 12.05
CA ALA A 82 -5.80 -17.23 11.83
C ALA A 82 -6.02 -17.57 10.33
N VAL A 83 -6.13 -16.55 9.47
CA VAL A 83 -6.38 -16.72 8.02
C VAL A 83 -5.33 -16.06 7.14
N TYR A 84 -4.22 -15.58 7.70
CA TYR A 84 -3.19 -14.81 6.99
C TYR A 84 -2.75 -15.49 5.68
N ASP A 85 -2.39 -16.77 5.75
CA ASP A 85 -1.86 -17.50 4.59
C ASP A 85 -2.92 -17.77 3.50
N LYS A 86 -4.21 -17.64 3.85
CA LYS A 86 -5.34 -17.71 2.89
C LYS A 86 -5.63 -16.38 2.21
N ILE A 87 -5.10 -15.28 2.75
CA ILE A 87 -5.22 -13.92 2.19
C ILE A 87 -3.95 -13.62 1.39
N PHE A 88 -2.79 -13.74 2.02
CA PHE A 88 -1.47 -13.46 1.44
C PHE A 88 -0.93 -14.69 0.73
N THR A 89 -1.62 -15.11 -0.33
CA THR A 89 -1.14 -16.11 -1.28
C THR A 89 0.16 -15.64 -1.95
N HIS A 90 0.88 -16.57 -2.60
CA HIS A 90 2.08 -16.21 -3.37
C HIS A 90 1.79 -15.11 -4.40
N SER A 91 0.66 -15.20 -5.11
CA SER A 91 0.24 -14.22 -6.11
C SER A 91 -0.01 -12.83 -5.52
N LEU A 92 -0.64 -12.72 -4.35
CA LEU A 92 -0.82 -11.42 -3.69
C LEU A 92 0.51 -10.86 -3.15
N GLN A 93 1.36 -11.71 -2.59
CA GLN A 93 2.69 -11.30 -2.14
C GLN A 93 3.51 -10.73 -3.31
N ASP A 94 3.47 -11.37 -4.49
CA ASP A 94 4.15 -10.88 -5.68
C ASP A 94 3.64 -9.51 -6.14
N VAL A 95 2.32 -9.31 -6.15
CA VAL A 95 1.72 -7.99 -6.47
C VAL A 95 2.28 -6.91 -5.54
N ILE A 96 2.31 -7.18 -4.23
CA ILE A 96 2.79 -6.21 -3.24
C ILE A 96 4.29 -5.97 -3.37
N ARG A 97 5.10 -7.03 -3.57
CA ARG A 97 6.56 -6.93 -3.69
C ARG A 97 7.00 -6.18 -4.95
N HIS A 98 6.30 -6.34 -6.06
CA HIS A 98 6.68 -5.74 -7.34
C HIS A 98 6.00 -4.39 -7.59
N GLN A 99 5.00 -4.00 -6.79
CA GLN A 99 4.42 -2.66 -6.87
C GLN A 99 5.51 -1.60 -6.69
N ARG A 100 5.60 -0.70 -7.66
CA ARG A 100 6.47 0.49 -7.61
C ARG A 100 5.69 1.66 -7.03
N TYR A 101 6.34 2.44 -6.16
CA TYR A 101 5.70 3.57 -5.47
C TYR A 101 5.17 4.62 -6.47
N GLU A 102 5.98 4.98 -7.46
CA GLU A 102 5.67 5.92 -8.53
C GLU A 102 4.57 5.42 -9.49
N LYS A 103 4.13 4.17 -9.33
CA LYS A 103 3.02 3.56 -10.08
C LYS A 103 1.80 3.28 -9.22
N LEU A 104 1.78 3.75 -7.97
CA LEU A 104 0.59 3.67 -7.13
C LEU A 104 -0.54 4.49 -7.74
N PHE A 105 -1.76 3.98 -7.62
CA PHE A 105 -2.96 4.74 -7.91
C PHE A 105 -3.49 5.38 -6.63
N ALA A 106 -4.01 6.61 -6.73
CA ALA A 106 -4.60 7.32 -5.60
C ALA A 106 -5.82 8.16 -6.02
N ASN A 107 -6.86 8.10 -5.20
CA ASN A 107 -8.07 8.92 -5.29
C ASN A 107 -8.49 9.37 -3.87
N SER A 108 -9.70 9.95 -3.75
CA SER A 108 -10.25 10.40 -2.47
C SER A 108 -10.45 9.28 -1.44
N ASP A 109 -10.53 8.03 -1.87
CA ASP A 109 -10.81 6.88 -0.99
C ASP A 109 -9.52 6.31 -0.39
N GLY A 110 -8.38 6.59 -1.02
CA GLY A 110 -7.06 6.16 -0.53
C GLY A 110 -6.08 5.87 -1.65
N VAL A 111 -5.09 5.05 -1.30
CA VAL A 111 -4.04 4.58 -2.19
C VAL A 111 -4.21 3.09 -2.44
N MET A 112 -4.04 2.71 -3.70
CA MET A 112 -4.30 1.38 -4.21
C MET A 112 -2.99 0.71 -4.63
N ILE A 113 -2.80 -0.55 -4.23
CA ILE A 113 -1.72 -1.43 -4.67
C ILE A 113 -2.32 -2.52 -5.57
N GLY A 114 -1.59 -2.81 -6.65
CA GLY A 114 -1.96 -3.80 -7.65
C GLY A 114 -2.89 -3.25 -8.72
N GLU A 115 -3.00 -3.98 -9.82
CA GLU A 115 -3.71 -3.53 -11.02
C GLU A 115 -5.23 -3.54 -10.86
N GLN A 116 -5.75 -4.36 -9.95
CA GLN A 116 -7.19 -4.57 -9.73
C GLN A 116 -7.65 -4.02 -8.38
N GLY A 117 -6.75 -3.34 -7.66
CA GLY A 117 -7.00 -2.83 -6.32
C GLY A 117 -7.01 -3.91 -5.25
N GLU A 118 -6.03 -4.80 -5.31
CA GLU A 118 -5.81 -5.90 -4.39
C GLU A 118 -5.69 -5.44 -2.93
N ILE A 119 -5.06 -4.28 -2.68
CA ILE A 119 -4.95 -3.65 -1.36
C ILE A 119 -5.28 -2.16 -1.45
N TRP A 120 -6.05 -1.66 -0.48
CA TRP A 120 -6.28 -0.24 -0.29
C TRP A 120 -5.84 0.21 1.11
N PHE A 121 -5.18 1.36 1.19
CA PHE A 121 -4.81 2.00 2.44
C PHE A 121 -5.08 3.51 2.42
N SER A 122 -5.46 4.06 3.56
CA SER A 122 -5.82 5.47 3.69
C SER A 122 -5.56 5.98 5.10
N GLY A 123 -5.45 7.30 5.23
CA GLY A 123 -5.36 7.99 6.51
C GLY A 123 -6.71 7.99 7.23
N LEU A 124 -6.72 7.53 8.48
CA LEU A 124 -7.91 7.52 9.32
C LEU A 124 -7.81 8.59 10.42
N CYS A 125 -8.85 9.39 10.52
CA CYS A 125 -9.03 10.37 11.58
C CYS A 125 -9.64 9.68 12.81
N GLN A 126 -8.88 9.48 13.88
CA GLN A 126 -9.42 8.89 15.12
C GLN A 126 -10.19 9.92 15.98
N GLN A 127 -10.07 11.22 15.70
CA GLN A 127 -10.69 12.30 16.47
C GLN A 127 -11.21 13.42 15.56
N THR A 128 -12.15 14.21 16.09
CA THR A 128 -12.90 15.27 15.39
C THR A 128 -12.05 16.36 14.75
N SER A 129 -10.80 16.56 15.18
CA SER A 129 -9.90 17.61 14.69
C SER A 129 -8.87 17.14 13.65
N CYS A 130 -8.84 15.84 13.30
CA CYS A 130 -7.95 15.16 12.34
C CYS A 130 -6.62 15.87 12.03
N SER A 131 -5.84 16.20 13.06
CA SER A 131 -4.61 16.96 12.84
C SER A 131 -3.48 16.09 12.31
N ILE A 132 -3.50 14.78 12.62
CA ILE A 132 -2.56 13.79 12.08
C ILE A 132 -3.33 12.49 11.83
N PRO A 133 -3.57 12.09 10.57
CA PRO A 133 -4.23 10.84 10.27
C PRO A 133 -3.30 9.65 10.55
N VAL A 134 -3.86 8.53 11.03
CA VAL A 134 -3.13 7.26 11.12
C VAL A 134 -3.40 6.45 9.86
N ILE A 135 -2.36 6.21 9.05
CA ILE A 135 -2.51 5.42 7.83
C ILE A 135 -2.69 3.94 8.18
N LYS A 136 -3.73 3.33 7.61
CA LYS A 136 -4.06 1.91 7.77
C LYS A 136 -4.50 1.29 6.44
N ILE A 137 -4.34 -0.01 6.30
CA ILE A 137 -5.01 -0.80 5.26
C ILE A 137 -6.49 -0.89 5.62
N ILE A 138 -7.34 -0.50 4.68
CA ILE A 138 -8.79 -0.39 4.86
C ILE A 138 -9.55 -1.50 4.10
N ARG A 139 -8.93 -2.12 3.10
CA ARG A 139 -9.51 -3.23 2.33
C ARG A 139 -8.42 -4.14 1.77
N ILE A 140 -8.69 -5.45 1.81
CA ILE A 140 -7.88 -6.47 1.12
C ILE A 140 -8.77 -7.25 0.17
N ASN A 141 -8.72 -6.95 -1.13
CA ASN A 141 -9.47 -7.69 -2.15
C ASN A 141 -8.78 -9.01 -2.53
N GLY A 142 -7.50 -9.18 -2.18
CA GLY A 142 -6.72 -10.37 -2.52
C GLY A 142 -6.45 -10.48 -4.03
N ASN A 143 -5.76 -11.53 -4.44
CA ASN A 143 -5.58 -11.88 -5.85
C ASN A 143 -6.10 -13.31 -6.06
N SER A 144 -7.35 -13.43 -6.51
CA SER A 144 -8.09 -14.70 -6.62
C SER A 144 -7.73 -15.54 -7.84
N ARG A 145 -6.73 -15.12 -8.63
CA ARG A 145 -6.30 -15.84 -9.84
C ARG A 145 -5.44 -17.05 -9.51
#